data_AF-A0A660TCQ3-F1
#
_entry.id   AF-A0A660TCQ3-F1
#
_cell.length_a   1.000
_cell.length_b   1.000
_cell.length_c   1.000
_cell.angle_alpha   90.00
_cell.angle_beta   90.00
_cell.angle_gamma   90.00
#
_symmetry.space_group_name_H-M   'P 1'
#
loop_
_entity.id
_entity.type
_entity.pdbx_description
1 polymer ?
#
loop_
_entity_poly.entity_id
_entity_poly.type
_entity_poly.pdbx_seq_one_letter_code
_entity_poly.pdbx_strand_id
1 'polypeptide(L)' 'MDKSLFECFTSALYEVFSETGIEVDNIKETHLPRAEDIQIVTSIGLTGSIKGTFLMLMDLESATNIADTMMKSMNLSD' A
#
# COMPACT_ATOMS: atom_id res chain seq x y z
N MET A 1 -15.31 8.53 -3.92
CA MET A 1 -15.17 7.86 -2.61
C MET A 1 -15.47 8.90 -1.53
N ASP A 2 -16.00 8.51 -0.36
CA ASP A 2 -16.10 9.45 0.76
C ASP A 2 -14.70 9.93 1.13
N LYS A 3 -14.50 11.25 1.22
CA LYS A 3 -13.20 11.87 1.50
C LYS A 3 -12.65 11.41 2.87
N SER A 4 -13.52 11.26 3.86
CA SER A 4 -13.14 10.79 5.20
C SER A 4 -12.63 9.34 5.17
N LEU A 5 -13.21 8.51 4.31
CA LEU A 5 -12.79 7.12 4.13
C LEU A 5 -11.42 7.06 3.42
N PHE A 6 -11.21 7.89 2.40
CA PHE A 6 -9.90 8.02 1.76
C PHE A 6 -8.82 8.45 2.75
N GLU A 7 -9.08 9.50 3.53
CA GLU A 7 -8.15 9.99 4.56
C GLU A 7 -7.83 8.92 5.61
N CYS A 8 -8.82 8.13 6.04
CA CYS A 8 -8.61 7.02 6.95
C CYS A 8 -7.67 5.96 6.35
N PHE A 9 -7.88 5.57 5.08
CA PHE A 9 -6.99 4.62 4.40
C PHE A 9 -5.57 5.16 4.22
N THR A 10 -5.43 6.42 3.83
CA THR A 10 -4.10 7.01 3.63
C THR A 10 -3.34 7.15 4.94
N SER A 11 -4.00 7.56 6.04
CA SER A 11 -3.41 7.59 7.37
C SER A 11 -2.93 6.21 7.83
N ALA A 12 -3.76 5.16 7.64
CA ALA A 12 -3.37 3.80 8.01
C ALA A 12 -2.15 3.29 7.22
N LEU A 13 -2.07 3.61 5.92
CA LEU A 13 -0.90 3.25 5.11
C LEU A 13 0.36 3.97 5.59
N TYR A 14 0.26 5.26 5.91
CA TYR A 14 1.37 6.04 6.45
C TYR A 14 1.91 5.46 7.75
N GLU A 15 1.02 5.07 8.67
CA GLU A 15 1.38 4.45 9.94
C GLU A 15 2.18 3.17 9.72
N VAL A 16 1.63 2.22 8.94
CA VAL A 16 2.30 0.93 8.64
C VAL A 16 3.65 1.15 7.96
N PHE A 17 3.72 2.00 6.95
CA PHE A 17 4.97 2.23 6.23
C PHE A 17 6.03 2.92 7.09
N SER A 18 5.63 3.88 7.94
CA SER A 18 6.54 4.53 8.88
C SER A 18 7.15 3.56 9.89
N GLU A 19 6.39 2.58 10.39
CA GLU A 19 6.90 1.53 11.30
C GLU A 19 7.90 0.61 10.63
N THR A 20 7.73 0.35 9.34
CA THR A 20 8.63 -0.51 8.56
C THR A 20 9.88 0.22 8.05
N GLY A 21 9.93 1.55 8.12
CA GLY A 21 11.02 2.36 7.54
C GLY A 21 10.86 2.65 6.04
N ILE A 22 9.65 2.51 5.50
CA ILE A 22 9.30 2.88 4.13
C ILE A 22 8.84 4.33 4.13
N GLU A 23 9.57 5.22 3.44
CA GLU A 23 9.20 6.62 3.32
C GLU A 23 8.21 6.81 2.16
N VAL A 24 7.06 7.42 2.45
CA VAL A 24 6.06 7.80 1.44
C VAL A 24 6.05 9.31 1.29
N ASP A 25 6.67 9.80 0.21
CA ASP A 25 6.81 11.23 -0.03
C ASP A 25 5.49 11.96 -0.26
N ASN A 26 4.57 11.34 -1.01
CA ASN A 26 3.31 12.00 -1.38
C ASN A 26 2.23 10.99 -1.77
N ILE A 27 1.06 11.11 -1.16
CA ILE A 27 -0.16 10.44 -1.63
C ILE A 27 -1.00 11.45 -2.40
N LYS A 28 -1.10 11.23 -3.71
CA LYS A 28 -1.94 12.03 -4.60
C LYS A 28 -3.13 11.21 -5.03
N GLU A 29 -4.29 11.85 -5.14
CA GLU A 29 -5.40 11.30 -5.89
C GLU A 29 -5.00 11.31 -7.37
N THR A 30 -4.78 10.13 -7.94
CA THR A 30 -4.38 9.96 -9.33
C THR A 30 -5.36 9.04 -10.07
N HIS A 31 -5.26 9.06 -11.40
CA HIS A 31 -5.90 8.04 -12.21
C HIS A 31 -5.25 6.68 -11.97
N LEU A 32 -6.02 5.61 -12.21
CA LEU A 32 -5.51 4.25 -12.14
C LEU A 32 -4.23 4.11 -13.00
N PRO A 33 -3.18 3.44 -12.49
CA PRO A 33 -1.99 3.16 -13.28
C PRO A 33 -2.35 2.32 -14.51
N ARG A 34 -1.51 2.39 -15.56
CA ARG A 34 -1.73 1.57 -16.75
C ARG A 34 -1.50 0.11 -16.40
N ALA A 35 -2.28 -0.79 -16.99
CA ALA A 35 -2.18 -2.22 -16.70
C ALA A 35 -0.77 -2.79 -17.01
N GLU A 36 -0.05 -2.20 -17.96
CA GLU A 36 1.31 -2.58 -18.33
C GLU A 36 2.38 -2.26 -17.25
N ASP A 37 2.08 -1.32 -16.35
CA ASP A 37 2.98 -0.90 -15.27
C ASP A 37 2.73 -1.67 -13.97
N ILE A 38 1.71 -2.55 -13.93
CA ILE A 38 1.29 -3.27 -12.73
C ILE A 38 1.74 -4.72 -12.87
N GLN A 39 2.58 -5.17 -11.93
CA GLN A 39 3.09 -6.55 -11.94
C GLN A 39 2.58 -7.34 -10.73
N ILE A 40 2.27 -6.66 -9.63
CA ILE A 40 1.76 -7.28 -8.40
C ILE A 40 0.52 -6.52 -7.93
N VAL A 41 -0.50 -7.28 -7.52
CA VAL A 41 -1.76 -6.76 -6.99
C VAL A 41 -2.10 -7.46 -5.70
N THR A 42 -2.27 -6.67 -4.64
CA THR A 42 -2.85 -7.12 -3.38
C THR A 42 -4.29 -6.66 -3.29
N SER A 43 -5.20 -7.58 -3.00
CA SER A 43 -6.64 -7.31 -2.91
C SER A 43 -7.17 -7.68 -1.53
N ILE A 44 -7.79 -6.73 -0.85
CA ILE A 44 -8.41 -6.92 0.46
C ILE A 44 -9.91 -6.62 0.36
N GLY A 45 -10.74 -7.61 0.70
CA GLY A 45 -12.19 -7.46 0.77
C GLY A 45 -12.63 -6.78 2.06
N LEU A 46 -13.50 -5.79 1.96
CA LEU A 46 -14.10 -5.07 3.08
C LEU A 46 -15.57 -5.47 3.22
N THR A 47 -15.96 -5.84 4.45
CA THR A 47 -17.32 -6.25 4.77
C THR A 47 -17.84 -5.50 6.00
N GLY A 48 -19.14 -5.58 6.27
CA GLY A 48 -19.80 -4.84 7.36
C GLY A 48 -20.46 -3.55 6.87
N SER A 49 -20.30 -2.46 7.63
CA SER A 49 -20.89 -1.15 7.32
C SER A 49 -20.31 -0.51 6.06
N ILE A 50 -19.06 -0.83 5.72
CA ILE A 50 -18.40 -0.46 4.47
C ILE A 50 -18.19 -1.76 3.69
N LYS A 51 -18.68 -1.79 2.44
CA LYS A 51 -18.55 -2.94 1.54
C LYS A 51 -17.74 -2.52 0.32
N GLY A 52 -16.73 -3.29 -0.03
CA GLY A 52 -15.92 -3.00 -1.19
C GLY A 52 -14.62 -3.79 -1.21
N THR A 53 -13.68 -3.34 -2.02
CA THR A 53 -12.35 -3.93 -2.13
C THR A 53 -11.33 -2.81 -2.11
N PHE A 54 -10.30 -2.99 -1.30
CA PHE A 54 -9.09 -2.20 -1.36
C PHE A 54 -8.07 -2.92 -2.23
N LEU A 55 -7.56 -2.24 -3.25
CA LEU A 55 -6.54 -2.75 -4.16
C LEU A 55 -5.26 -1.95 -3.98
N MET A 56 -4.16 -2.64 -3.74
CA MET A 56 -2.81 -2.09 -3.80
C MET A 56 -2.13 -2.62 -5.04
N LEU A 57 -1.78 -1.71 -5.95
CA LEU A 57 -1.18 -2.00 -7.25
C LEU A 57 0.27 -1.55 -7.19
N MET A 58 1.20 -2.39 -7.65
CA MET A 58 2.63 -2.10 -7.58
C MET A 58 3.38 -2.73 -8.76
N ASP A 59 4.42 -2.04 -9.18
CA ASP A 59 5.48 -2.63 -10.00
C ASP A 59 6.34 -3.58 -9.14
N LEU A 60 7.17 -4.37 -9.81
CA LEU A 60 8.02 -5.36 -9.17
C LEU A 60 9.08 -4.71 -8.27
N GLU A 61 9.64 -3.56 -8.70
CA GLU A 61 10.68 -2.85 -7.95
C GLU A 61 10.16 -2.38 -6.59
N SER A 62 9.00 -1.73 -6.56
CA SER A 62 8.33 -1.28 -5.35
C SER A 62 7.99 -2.46 -4.44
N ALA A 63 7.47 -3.55 -4.99
CA ALA A 63 7.15 -4.75 -4.23
C ALA A 63 8.39 -5.38 -3.57
N THR A 64 9.49 -5.49 -4.31
CA THR A 64 10.77 -6.00 -3.78
C THR A 64 11.31 -5.09 -2.69
N ASN A 65 11.28 -3.76 -2.89
CA ASN A 65 11.74 -2.81 -1.89
C ASN A 65 10.93 -2.90 -0.58
N ILE A 66 9.60 -3.04 -0.67
CA ILE A 66 8.73 -3.26 0.50
C ILE A 66 9.15 -4.55 1.22
N ALA A 67 9.29 -5.66 0.48
CA ALA A 67 9.63 -6.96 1.05
C ALA A 67 10.99 -6.94 1.75
N ASP A 68 12.04 -6.40 1.10
CA ASP A 68 13.38 -6.28 1.66
C ASP A 68 13.40 -5.42 2.92
N THR A 69 12.66 -4.32 2.91
CA THR A 69 12.57 -3.39 4.04
C THR A 69 11.90 -4.06 5.24
N MET A 70 10.78 -4.75 5.01
CA MET A 70 10.11 -5.54 6.05
C MET A 70 11.02 -6.65 6.59
N MET A 71 11.70 -7.41 5.74
CA MET A 71 12.62 -8.48 6.18
C MET A 71 13.79 -7.94 7.02
N LYS A 72 14.38 -6.80 6.63
CA LYS A 72 15.42 -6.12 7.42
C LYS A 72 14.91 -5.65 8.78
N SER A 73 13.70 -5.07 8.83
CA SER A 73 13.09 -4.60 10.08
C SER A 73 12.83 -5.74 11.08
N MET A 74 12.68 -6.98 10.59
CA MET A 74 12.42 -8.17 11.40
C MET A 74 13.69 -8.88 11.92
N ASN A 75 14.89 -8.32 11.73
CA ASN A 75 16.17 -8.98 12.02
C ASN A 75 16.28 -10.40 11.43
N LEU A 76 15.64 -10.64 10.28
CA LEU A 76 15.72 -11.92 9.55
C LEU A 76 16.91 -11.96 8.57
N SER A 77 17.83 -11.01 8.67
CA SER A 77 19.12 -11.05 7.97
C SER A 77 20.14 -11.78 8.83
N ASP A 78 20.67 -12.89 8.30
CA ASP A 78 21.80 -13.68 8.82
C ASP A 78 22.97 -12.83 9.36
#